data_AF-T1CUD6-F1
#
_entry.id   AF-T1CUD6-F1
#
_cell.length_a   1.000
_cell.length_b   1.000
_cell.length_c   1.000
_cell.angle_alpha   90.00
_cell.angle_beta   90.00
_cell.angle_gamma   90.00
#
_symmetry.space_group_name_H-M   'P 1'
#
loop_
_entity.id
_entity.type
_entity.pdbx_description
1 polymer ?
#
loop_
_entity_poly.entity_id
_entity_poly.type
_entity_poly.pdbx_seq_one_letter_code
_entity_poly.pdbx_strand_id
1 'polypeptide(L)'
;SLDLTVPNNLETRKPGEEPENMSVSLKFRSLKDFDPDSIVEQVPELRELIALRDALKALKGPLGNIPDFRKKLQEIIQNEGTREKFLSE
;
A
#
# COMPACT_ATOMS: atom_id res chain seq x y z
N SER A 1 -2.25 -26.20 -1.97
CA SER A 1 -2.48 -24.77 -2.21
C SER A 1 -3.97 -24.57 -2.38
N LEU A 2 -4.47 -23.38 -2.07
CA LEU A 2 -5.84 -22.96 -2.28
C LEU A 2 -5.81 -21.81 -3.27
N ASP A 3 -6.29 -22.08 -4.49
CA ASP A 3 -6.34 -21.12 -5.57
C ASP A 3 -7.77 -20.59 -5.67
N LEU A 4 -7.95 -19.28 -5.54
CA LEU A 4 -9.26 -18.62 -5.47
C LEU A 4 -9.28 -17.44 -6.43
N THR A 5 -10.47 -17.16 -6.95
CA THR A 5 -10.76 -15.92 -7.67
C THR A 5 -11.72 -15.11 -6.82
N VAL A 6 -11.29 -13.93 -6.40
CA VAL A 6 -12.01 -13.06 -5.45
C VAL A 6 -12.21 -11.67 -6.05
N PRO A 7 -13.23 -10.91 -5.65
CA PRO A 7 -13.38 -9.53 -6.06
C PRO A 7 -12.17 -8.66 -5.66
N ASN A 8 -11.59 -7.98 -6.65
CA ASN A 8 -10.53 -7.01 -6.49
C ASN A 8 -11.12 -5.71 -5.92
N ASN A 9 -10.76 -5.43 -4.66
CA ASN A 9 -11.14 -4.20 -3.97
C ASN A 9 -9.97 -3.23 -3.79
N LEU A 10 -8.83 -3.48 -4.44
CA LEU A 10 -7.64 -2.63 -4.34
C LEU A 10 -7.69 -1.45 -5.30
N GLU A 11 -8.51 -1.56 -6.36
CA GLU A 11 -8.64 -0.53 -7.37
C GLU A 11 -9.75 0.48 -7.04
N THR A 12 -9.48 1.75 -7.34
CA THR A 12 -10.48 2.82 -7.26
C THR A 12 -11.48 2.66 -8.40
N ARG A 13 -12.71 2.30 -8.06
CA ARG A 13 -13.81 2.10 -9.01
C ARG A 13 -14.69 3.33 -9.11
N LYS A 14 -15.29 3.56 -10.28
CA LYS A 14 -16.35 4.57 -10.39
C LYS A 14 -17.63 4.07 -9.71
N PRO A 15 -18.47 4.96 -9.17
CA PRO A 15 -19.76 4.56 -8.61
C PRO A 15 -20.59 3.81 -9.67
N GLY A 16 -20.97 2.56 -9.37
CA GLY A 16 -21.77 1.70 -10.26
C GLY A 16 -20.97 0.67 -11.07
N GLU A 17 -19.64 0.62 -10.94
CA GLU A 17 -18.82 -0.43 -11.55
C GLU A 17 -18.64 -1.64 -10.60
N GLU A 18 -18.91 -2.84 -11.13
CA GLU A 18 -18.64 -4.10 -10.43
C GLU A 18 -17.11 -4.30 -10.25
N PRO A 19 -16.68 -4.92 -9.15
CA PRO A 19 -15.27 -5.21 -8.95
C PRO A 19 -14.77 -6.23 -9.97
N GLU A 20 -13.64 -5.94 -10.59
CA GLU A 20 -12.90 -6.95 -11.35
C GLU A 20 -12.48 -8.10 -10.42
N ASN A 21 -12.16 -9.26 -10.99
CA ASN A 21 -11.74 -10.41 -10.21
C ASN A 21 -10.21 -10.52 -10.16
N MET A 22 -9.68 -10.82 -8.99
CA MET A 22 -8.26 -11.08 -8.73
C MET A 22 -8.07 -12.56 -8.36
N SER A 23 -7.04 -13.18 -8.93
CA SER A 23 -6.66 -14.56 -8.60
C SER A 23 -5.61 -14.57 -7.49
N VAL A 24 -5.82 -15.39 -6.47
CA VAL A 24 -4.90 -15.56 -5.34
C VAL A 24 -4.55 -17.02 -5.15
N SER A 25 -3.29 -17.30 -4.77
CA SER A 25 -2.80 -18.65 -4.48
C SER A 25 -2.24 -18.71 -3.06
N LEU A 26 -2.93 -19.43 -2.18
CA LEU A 26 -2.61 -19.50 -0.76
C LEU A 26 -2.06 -20.88 -0.38
N LYS A 27 -1.08 -20.92 0.52
CA LYS A 27 -0.45 -22.15 1.03
C LYS A 27 -0.57 -22.17 2.54
N PHE A 28 -1.49 -22.99 3.05
CA PHE A 28 -1.64 -23.25 4.48
C PHE A 28 -0.83 -24.49 4.89
N ARG A 29 0.04 -24.33 5.88
CA ARG A 29 0.86 -25.37 6.53
C ARG A 29 0.54 -25.51 8.02
N SER A 30 -0.01 -24.47 8.62
CA SER A 30 -0.38 -24.40 10.03
C SER A 30 -1.61 -23.51 10.24
N LEU A 31 -2.18 -23.53 11.45
CA LEU A 31 -3.30 -22.64 11.79
C LEU A 31 -2.92 -21.16 11.71
N LYS A 32 -1.65 -20.81 11.93
CA LYS A 32 -1.16 -19.43 11.85
C LYS A 32 -1.24 -18.85 10.43
N ASP A 33 -1.28 -19.71 9.41
CA ASP A 33 -1.35 -19.25 8.01
C ASP A 33 -2.73 -18.67 7.67
N PHE A 34 -3.75 -18.87 8.53
CA PHE A 34 -5.05 -18.20 8.44
C PHE A 34 -5.05 -16.77 9.00
N ASP A 35 -3.99 -16.36 9.68
CA ASP A 35 -3.88 -14.98 10.15
C ASP A 35 -3.75 -14.03 8.96
N PRO A 36 -4.39 -12.84 9.00
CA PRO A 36 -4.33 -11.87 7.90
C PRO A 36 -2.90 -11.48 7.52
N ASP A 37 -2.01 -11.36 8.51
CA ASP A 37 -0.59 -11.04 8.27
C ASP A 37 0.07 -12.13 7.40
N SER A 38 -0.20 -13.41 7.68
CA SER A 38 0.33 -14.54 6.91
C SER A 38 -0.25 -14.62 5.49
N ILE A 39 -1.50 -14.19 5.30
CA ILE A 39 -2.14 -14.11 3.98
C ILE A 39 -1.54 -12.97 3.16
N VAL A 40 -1.32 -11.81 3.77
CA VAL A 40 -0.73 -10.65 3.11
C VAL A 40 0.65 -10.98 2.54
N GLU A 41 1.49 -11.72 3.27
CA GLU A 41 2.81 -12.15 2.78
C GLU A 41 2.76 -13.04 1.53
N GLN A 42 1.60 -13.63 1.23
CA GLN A 42 1.41 -14.53 0.09
C GLN A 42 0.76 -13.85 -1.12
N VAL A 43 0.18 -12.65 -0.94
CA VAL A 43 -0.48 -11.88 -2.01
C VAL A 43 0.39 -10.67 -2.36
N PRO A 44 1.13 -10.67 -3.48
CA PRO A 44 2.09 -9.63 -3.83
C PRO A 44 1.54 -8.21 -3.73
N GLU A 45 0.32 -7.99 -4.22
CA GLU A 45 -0.39 -6.72 -4.25
C GLU A 45 -0.63 -6.17 -2.84
N LEU A 46 -0.95 -7.04 -1.87
CA LEU A 46 -1.15 -6.63 -0.48
C LEU A 46 0.16 -6.28 0.23
N ARG A 47 1.27 -6.95 -0.11
CA ARG A 47 2.58 -6.63 0.45
C ARG A 47 3.04 -5.23 0.06
N GLU A 48 2.80 -4.83 -1.18
CA GLU A 48 3.11 -3.47 -1.65
C GLU A 48 2.35 -2.41 -0.84
N LEU A 49 1.08 -2.67 -0.53
CA LEU A 49 0.27 -1.79 0.32
C LEU A 49 0.79 -1.72 1.77
N ILE A 50 1.28 -2.84 2.33
CA ILE A 50 1.93 -2.84 3.65
C ILE A 50 3.25 -2.09 3.62
N ALA A 51 4.09 -2.30 2.60
CA ALA A 51 5.34 -1.57 2.44
C ALA A 51 5.09 -0.06 2.36
N LEU A 52 4.08 0.36 1.59
CA LEU A 52 3.63 1.74 1.52
C LEU A 52 3.15 2.26 2.89
N ARG A 53 2.31 1.50 3.60
CA ARG A 53 1.85 1.85 4.95
C ARG A 53 3.03 2.05 5.90
N ASP A 54 4.04 1.20 5.84
CA ASP A 54 5.19 1.29 6.73
C ASP A 54 6.11 2.45 6.37
N ALA A 55 6.29 2.75 5.08
CA ALA A 55 6.94 3.97 4.63
C ALA A 55 6.22 5.23 5.14
N LEU A 56 4.88 5.25 5.07
CA LEU A 56 4.06 6.36 5.59
C LEU A 56 4.14 6.48 7.12
N LYS A 57 4.19 5.36 7.86
CA LYS A 57 4.42 5.38 9.31
C LYS A 57 5.80 5.94 9.66
N ALA A 58 6.83 5.51 8.92
CA ALA A 58 8.19 6.01 9.10
C ALA A 58 8.24 7.52 8.84
N LEU A 59 7.51 8.01 7.83
CA LEU A 59 7.38 9.44 7.52
C LEU A 59 6.61 10.21 8.61
N LYS A 60 5.61 9.59 9.26
CA LYS A 60 4.83 10.20 10.34
C LYS A 60 5.68 10.59 11.55
N GLY A 61 6.73 9.83 11.87
CA GLY A 61 7.62 10.10 13.01
C GLY A 61 8.33 11.47 12.91
N PRO A 62 9.15 11.70 11.85
CA PRO A 62 9.81 12.98 11.59
C PRO A 62 8.84 14.16 11.40
N LEU A 63 7.65 13.94 10.81
CA LEU A 63 6.65 14.99 10.62
C LEU A 63 6.07 15.54 11.93
N GLY A 64 5.95 14.70 12.96
CA GLY A 64 5.44 15.13 14.27
C GLY A 64 6.46 15.91 15.10
N ASN A 65 7.76 15.59 14.96
CA ASN A 65 8.80 16.07 15.87
C ASN A 65 9.78 17.09 15.23
N ILE A 66 9.76 17.28 13.90
CA ILE A 66 10.69 18.19 13.20
C ILE A 66 9.89 19.22 12.39
N PRO A 67 9.63 20.42 12.94
CA PRO A 67 8.90 21.49 12.25
C PRO A 67 9.50 21.88 10.89
N ASP A 68 10.82 21.79 10.76
CA ASP A 68 11.53 22.11 9.51
C ASP A 68 11.32 21.05 8.42
N PHE A 69 11.09 19.79 8.79
CA PHE A 69 10.75 18.73 7.83
C PHE A 69 9.39 19.01 7.19
N ARG A 70 8.41 19.46 7.98
CA ARG A 70 7.08 19.86 7.49
C ARG A 70 7.16 21.04 6.51
N LYS A 71 7.98 22.05 6.80
CA LYS A 71 8.18 23.22 5.91
C LYS A 71 8.80 22.81 4.57
N LYS A 72 9.89 22.03 4.60
CA LYS A 72 10.54 21.51 3.38
C LYS A 72 9.61 20.63 2.57
N LEU A 73 8.82 19.77 3.21
CA LEU A 73 7.85 18.93 2.51
C LEU A 73 6.75 19.77 1.83
N GLN A 74 6.26 20.84 2.48
CA GLN A 74 5.34 21.79 1.87
C GLN A 74 5.96 22.53 0.68
N GLU A 75 7.21 22.96 0.78
CA GLU A 75 7.93 23.62 -0.33
C GLU A 75 8.08 22.69 -1.54
N ILE A 76 8.37 21.40 -1.32
CA ILE A 76 8.50 20.40 -2.39
C ILE A 76 7.14 20.10 -3.03
N ILE A 77 6.06 19.97 -2.25
CA ILE A 77 4.71 19.69 -2.78
C ILE A 77 4.15 20.88 -3.55
N GLN A 78 4.47 22.12 -3.15
CA GLN A 78 4.01 23.33 -3.83
C GLN A 78 4.72 23.59 -5.17
N ASN A 79 5.85 22.92 -5.43
CA ASN A 79 6.61 23.09 -6.66
C ASN A 79 6.42 21.86 -7.58
N GLU A 80 5.56 22.01 -8.59
CA GLU A 80 5.18 20.92 -9.50
C GLU A 80 6.37 20.23 -10.17
N GLY A 81 7.40 21.01 -10.58
CA GLY A 81 8.59 20.45 -11.25
C GLY A 81 9.52 19.66 -10.32
N THR A 82 9.58 20.02 -9.03
CA THR A 82 10.32 19.26 -8.02
C THR A 82 9.54 18.02 -7.60
N ARG A 83 8.21 18.13 -7.50
CA ARG A 83 7.31 17.03 -7.19
C ARG A 83 7.40 15.91 -8.22
N GLU A 84 7.37 16.23 -9.51
CA GLU A 84 7.50 15.21 -10.56
C GLU A 84 8.84 14.48 -10.51
N LYS A 85 9.95 15.21 -10.35
CA LYS A 85 11.28 14.59 -10.20
C LYS A 85 11.38 13.64 -9.01
N PHE A 86 10.75 13.99 -7.89
CA PHE A 86 10.76 13.17 -6.68
C PHE A 86 9.85 11.94 -6.77
N LEU A 87 8.76 12.01 -7.55
CA LEU A 87 7.86 10.88 -7.79
C LEU A 87 8.40 9.90 -8.83
N SER A 88 9.37 10.33 -9.65
CA SER A 88 10.01 9.51 -10.69
C SER A 88 11.28 8.78 -10.21
N GLU A 89 11.77 9.06 -9.00
CA GLU A 89 12.81 8.26 -8.31
C GLU A 89 12.18 7.12 -7.51
#